data_AF-A0A9E2L867-F1
#
_entry.id   AF-A0A9E2L867-F1
#
_cell.length_a   1.000
_cell.length_b   1.000
_cell.length_c   1.000
_cell.angle_alpha   90.00
_cell.angle_beta   90.00
_cell.angle_gamma   90.00
#
_symmetry.space_group_name_H-M   'P 1'
#
loop_
_entity.id
_entity.type
_entity.pdbx_description
1 polymer ?
#
loop_
_entity_poly.entity_id
_entity_poly.type
_entity_poly.pdbx_seq_one_letter_code
_entity_poly.pdbx_strand_id
1 'polypeptide(L)'
;GWSMGWKINLWARMQDGDHAHDILELALRHHSTAGGGIYYNLYDAHAPFQIDGNFGACAGIAEMLMQSHTDTIQVLPALPQVWRNGSVKGLKAIGDFTVNVSWKDLKAQTVDIISNQGSPLYVSYPGISTATVYVNEKEVKTESNDWNAISIPAKKGDKVKIDCSKISTQINQTVDNSDFSLDVRNNTVTVKGCNVHQVVVYDVEGHILLTTQKPCFKLKNHASPMYLIQVTDKKGNVNTRKLVLS
;
A
#
# COMPACT_ATOMS: atom_id res chain seq x y z
N GLY A 1 -4.48 22.60 -14.55
CA GLY A 1 -4.84 21.25 -15.00
C GLY A 1 -3.72 20.25 -14.92
N TRP A 2 -3.07 19.97 -16.06
CA TRP A 2 -2.07 18.89 -16.20
C TRP A 2 -1.09 18.72 -15.04
N SER A 3 -0.55 19.81 -14.47
CA SER A 3 0.42 19.71 -13.37
C SER A 3 -0.17 19.04 -12.14
N MET A 4 -1.46 19.27 -11.84
CA MET A 4 -2.17 18.57 -10.77
C MET A 4 -2.44 17.12 -11.15
N GLY A 5 -2.94 16.87 -12.38
CA GLY A 5 -3.11 15.51 -12.91
C GLY A 5 -1.83 14.67 -12.79
N TRP A 6 -0.68 15.23 -13.18
CA TRP A 6 0.61 14.57 -13.05
C TRP A 6 1.01 14.35 -11.58
N LYS A 7 0.84 15.35 -10.70
CA LYS A 7 1.14 15.22 -9.27
C LYS A 7 0.30 14.15 -8.58
N ILE A 8 -0.97 13.98 -8.93
CA ILE A 8 -1.81 12.88 -8.39
C ILE A 8 -1.16 11.54 -8.71
N ASN A 9 -0.74 11.32 -9.97
CA ASN A 9 -0.07 10.09 -10.38
C ASN A 9 1.28 9.90 -9.68
N LEU A 10 2.07 10.97 -9.50
CA LEU A 10 3.36 10.89 -8.80
C LEU A 10 3.17 10.50 -7.32
N TRP A 11 2.22 11.10 -6.61
CA TRP A 11 1.93 10.76 -5.22
C TRP A 11 1.33 9.36 -5.08
N ALA A 12 0.47 8.94 -6.02
CA ALA A 12 0.01 7.55 -6.09
C ALA A 12 1.19 6.57 -6.23
N ARG A 13 2.19 6.89 -7.06
CA ARG A 13 3.41 6.09 -7.22
C ARG A 13 4.32 6.09 -6.00
N MET A 14 4.30 7.16 -5.21
CA MET A 14 4.97 7.24 -3.91
C MET A 14 4.20 6.50 -2.80
N GLN A 15 3.07 5.86 -3.13
CA GLN A 15 2.19 5.15 -2.19
C GLN A 15 1.62 6.07 -1.10
N ASP A 16 1.50 7.36 -1.39
CA ASP A 16 0.94 8.38 -0.49
C ASP A 16 -0.44 8.81 -0.97
N GLY A 17 -1.44 8.02 -0.57
CA GLY A 17 -2.84 8.20 -0.99
C GLY A 17 -3.46 9.51 -0.51
N ASP A 18 -3.12 9.96 0.69
CA ASP A 18 -3.69 11.18 1.28
C ASP A 18 -3.18 12.41 0.52
N HIS A 19 -1.88 12.51 0.23
CA HIS A 19 -1.37 13.61 -0.60
C HIS A 19 -1.91 13.55 -2.03
N ALA A 20 -2.05 12.36 -2.62
CA ALA A 20 -2.67 12.22 -3.95
C ALA A 20 -4.13 12.72 -3.93
N HIS A 21 -4.88 12.43 -2.87
CA HIS A 21 -6.24 12.93 -2.67
C HIS A 21 -6.29 14.45 -2.47
N ASP A 22 -5.37 15.04 -1.70
CA ASP A 22 -5.30 16.49 -1.52
C ASP A 22 -5.12 17.23 -2.86
N ILE A 23 -4.26 16.69 -3.75
CA ILE A 23 -4.10 17.25 -5.10
C ILE A 23 -5.35 17.01 -5.96
N LEU A 24 -6.03 15.87 -5.81
CA LEU A 24 -7.30 15.61 -6.50
C LEU A 24 -8.38 16.62 -6.07
N GLU A 25 -8.49 16.94 -4.78
CA GLU A 25 -9.39 18.00 -4.31
C GLU A 25 -9.05 19.35 -4.94
N LEU A 26 -7.77 19.71 -5.00
CA LEU A 26 -7.32 20.94 -5.68
C LEU A 26 -7.69 20.93 -7.17
N ALA A 27 -7.54 19.78 -7.84
CA ALA A 27 -7.89 19.63 -9.25
C ALA A 27 -9.40 19.80 -9.49
N LEU A 28 -10.25 19.44 -8.52
CA LEU A 28 -11.70 19.55 -8.59
C LEU A 28 -12.26 20.89 -8.08
N ARG A 29 -11.41 21.83 -7.66
CA ARG A 29 -11.89 23.18 -7.29
C ARG A 29 -12.35 23.95 -8.51
N HIS A 30 -13.44 24.70 -8.36
CA HIS A 30 -13.93 25.55 -9.44
C HIS A 30 -12.91 26.64 -9.77
N HIS A 31 -12.61 26.79 -11.06
CA HIS A 31 -11.73 27.85 -11.55
C HIS A 31 -12.38 29.23 -11.34
N SER A 32 -11.69 30.16 -10.71
CA SER A 32 -12.20 31.51 -10.44
C SER A 32 -11.62 32.54 -11.41
N THR A 33 -10.33 32.86 -11.28
CA THR A 33 -9.67 33.93 -12.05
C THR A 33 -8.19 33.66 -12.34
N ALA A 34 -7.53 32.83 -11.52
CA ALA A 34 -6.15 32.40 -11.72
C ALA A 34 -5.94 30.99 -11.15
N GLY A 35 -5.01 30.24 -11.74
CA GLY A 35 -4.71 28.85 -11.34
C GLY A 35 -5.59 27.81 -12.03
N GLY A 36 -5.21 26.54 -11.84
CA GLY A 36 -5.94 25.41 -12.38
C GLY A 36 -7.17 25.02 -11.55
N GLY A 37 -7.97 24.11 -12.09
CA GLY A 37 -9.20 23.62 -11.45
C GLY A 37 -10.14 23.02 -12.49
N ILE A 38 -11.43 23.15 -12.28
CA ILE A 38 -12.48 22.77 -13.24
C ILE A 38 -13.46 23.91 -13.51
N TYR A 39 -14.05 23.93 -14.69
CA TYR A 39 -15.21 24.75 -15.01
C TYR A 39 -16.52 24.10 -14.51
N TYR A 40 -17.65 24.81 -14.61
CA TYR A 40 -18.98 24.28 -14.26
C TYR A 40 -19.37 22.98 -15.00
N ASN A 41 -18.83 22.76 -16.20
CA ASN A 41 -19.04 21.54 -16.98
C ASN A 41 -18.00 20.44 -16.68
N LEU A 42 -17.24 20.58 -15.60
CA LEU A 42 -16.17 19.68 -15.16
C LEU A 42 -14.97 19.58 -16.12
N TYR A 43 -14.88 20.45 -17.13
CA TYR A 43 -13.68 20.52 -17.96
C TYR A 43 -12.53 21.10 -17.16
N ASP A 44 -11.36 20.50 -17.31
CA ASP A 44 -10.14 20.96 -16.67
C ASP A 44 -9.75 22.35 -17.17
N ALA A 45 -9.33 23.18 -16.22
CA ALA A 45 -8.83 24.51 -16.44
C ALA A 45 -7.30 24.53 -16.26
N HIS A 46 -6.59 24.98 -17.30
CA HIS A 46 -5.19 25.36 -17.19
C HIS A 46 -5.00 26.71 -16.46
N ALA A 47 -5.64 27.85 -16.82
CA ALA A 47 -6.59 28.15 -17.92
C ALA A 47 -5.90 28.47 -19.28
N PRO A 48 -6.60 28.38 -20.44
CA PRO A 48 -8.03 28.03 -20.64
C PRO A 48 -8.29 26.52 -20.51
N PHE A 49 -9.38 26.00 -21.10
CA PHE A 49 -9.65 24.56 -21.17
C PHE A 49 -8.45 23.79 -21.74
N GLN A 50 -8.02 22.75 -21.02
CA GLN A 50 -7.07 21.75 -21.49
C GLN A 50 -7.51 20.39 -20.98
N ILE A 51 -7.70 19.41 -21.87
CA ILE A 51 -8.28 18.11 -21.47
C ILE A 51 -7.30 17.22 -20.69
N ASP A 52 -6.02 17.57 -20.68
CA ASP A 52 -4.95 16.81 -20.05
C ASP A 52 -5.18 16.57 -18.55
N GLY A 53 -5.69 17.55 -17.81
CA GLY A 53 -5.99 17.40 -16.39
C GLY A 53 -7.15 16.45 -16.10
N ASN A 54 -8.17 16.39 -16.97
CA ASN A 54 -9.25 15.42 -16.84
C ASN A 54 -8.72 13.98 -16.96
N PHE A 55 -7.93 13.71 -18.01
CA PHE A 55 -7.34 12.38 -18.20
C PHE A 55 -6.32 12.04 -17.13
N GLY A 56 -5.49 13.02 -16.73
CA GLY A 56 -4.50 12.86 -15.66
C GLY A 56 -5.15 12.52 -14.32
N ALA A 57 -6.25 13.20 -13.95
CA ALA A 57 -6.98 12.91 -12.72
C ALA A 57 -7.62 11.50 -12.75
N CYS A 58 -8.22 11.12 -13.87
CA CYS A 58 -8.78 9.76 -14.04
C CYS A 58 -7.70 8.68 -13.90
N ALA A 59 -6.55 8.86 -14.56
CA ALA A 59 -5.40 7.96 -14.44
C ALA A 59 -4.87 7.91 -13.00
N GLY A 60 -4.78 9.06 -12.33
CA GLY A 60 -4.30 9.14 -10.94
C GLY A 60 -5.22 8.41 -9.96
N ILE A 61 -6.55 8.49 -10.15
CA ILE A 61 -7.51 7.71 -9.37
C ILE A 61 -7.29 6.20 -9.58
N ALA A 62 -7.06 5.77 -10.81
CA ALA A 62 -6.76 4.35 -11.08
C ALA A 62 -5.44 3.92 -10.40
N GLU A 63 -4.37 4.71 -10.50
CA GLU A 63 -3.05 4.42 -9.91
C GLU A 63 -3.06 4.40 -8.37
N MET A 64 -3.96 5.15 -7.71
CA MET A 64 -4.16 5.05 -6.26
C MET A 64 -4.76 3.69 -5.85
N LEU A 65 -5.64 3.14 -6.69
CA LEU A 65 -6.40 1.93 -6.39
C LEU A 65 -5.71 0.65 -6.89
N MET A 66 -4.89 0.74 -7.95
CA MET A 66 -4.15 -0.39 -8.50
C MET A 66 -2.94 0.08 -9.32
N GLN A 67 -1.82 -0.61 -9.18
CA GLN A 67 -0.64 -0.44 -10.05
C GLN A 67 -0.24 -1.79 -10.64
N SER A 68 0.37 -1.78 -11.83
CA SER A 68 0.84 -3.02 -12.48
C SER A 68 2.15 -2.88 -13.26
N HIS A 69 2.88 -1.79 -13.05
CA HIS A 69 4.05 -1.40 -13.84
C HIS A 69 5.33 -2.22 -13.57
N THR A 70 5.33 -3.07 -12.53
CA THR A 70 6.46 -3.94 -12.16
C THR A 70 6.11 -5.43 -12.34
N ASP A 71 5.32 -5.75 -13.36
CA ASP A 71 4.82 -7.11 -13.65
C ASP A 71 4.07 -7.78 -12.48
N THR A 72 3.66 -7.00 -11.48
CA THR A 72 2.93 -7.41 -10.29
C THR A 72 1.75 -6.47 -10.10
N ILE A 73 0.56 -7.04 -9.93
CA ILE A 73 -0.65 -6.27 -9.63
C ILE A 73 -0.60 -5.87 -8.15
N GLN A 74 -0.32 -4.60 -7.89
CA GLN A 74 -0.36 -4.02 -6.55
C GLN A 74 -1.78 -3.54 -6.25
N VAL A 75 -2.37 -4.07 -5.18
CA VAL A 75 -3.76 -3.78 -4.78
C VAL A 75 -3.79 -2.65 -3.77
N LEU A 76 -4.58 -1.61 -4.03
CA LEU A 76 -4.78 -0.44 -3.15
C LEU A 76 -3.45 0.19 -2.67
N PRO A 77 -2.46 0.42 -3.56
CA PRO A 77 -1.13 0.87 -3.16
C PRO A 77 -1.11 2.26 -2.52
N ALA A 78 -2.08 3.12 -2.84
CA ALA A 78 -2.18 4.47 -2.29
C ALA A 78 -3.64 4.83 -1.98
N LEU A 79 -4.35 3.96 -1.24
CA LEU A 79 -5.75 4.22 -0.84
C LEU A 79 -5.81 5.38 0.18
N PRO A 80 -6.50 6.50 -0.12
CA PRO A 80 -6.65 7.59 0.82
C PRO A 80 -7.50 7.20 2.03
N GLN A 81 -7.19 7.72 3.22
CA GLN A 81 -7.90 7.45 4.47
C GLN A 81 -9.39 7.83 4.40
N VAL A 82 -9.70 8.87 3.63
CA VAL A 82 -11.07 9.35 3.41
C VAL A 82 -11.93 8.35 2.62
N TRP A 83 -11.31 7.45 1.83
CA TRP A 83 -12.01 6.40 1.08
C TRP A 83 -12.12 5.14 1.93
N ARG A 84 -12.70 5.26 3.13
CA ARG A 84 -12.73 4.18 4.13
C ARG A 84 -13.35 2.88 3.62
N ASN A 85 -14.41 2.97 2.82
CA ASN A 85 -15.12 1.83 2.25
C ASN A 85 -15.41 2.09 0.78
N GLY A 86 -15.33 1.06 -0.05
CA GLY A 86 -15.62 1.22 -1.47
C GLY A 86 -15.31 -0.01 -2.30
N SER A 87 -15.47 0.15 -3.61
CA SER A 87 -15.10 -0.86 -4.59
C SER A 87 -14.79 -0.21 -5.93
N VAL A 88 -13.93 -0.86 -6.71
CA VAL A 88 -13.64 -0.51 -8.11
C VAL A 88 -13.76 -1.77 -8.96
N LYS A 89 -14.29 -1.61 -10.18
CA LYS A 89 -14.49 -2.73 -11.11
C LYS A 89 -13.96 -2.37 -12.50
N GLY A 90 -13.38 -3.36 -13.17
CA GLY A 90 -12.98 -3.24 -14.57
C GLY A 90 -11.62 -2.57 -14.80
N LEU A 91 -10.77 -2.43 -13.79
CA LEU A 91 -9.41 -1.92 -14.01
C LEU A 91 -8.62 -2.90 -14.87
N LYS A 92 -7.77 -2.37 -15.75
CA LYS A 92 -6.91 -3.18 -16.63
C LYS A 92 -5.48 -3.14 -16.12
N ALA A 93 -4.90 -4.31 -15.89
CA ALA A 93 -3.49 -4.45 -15.52
C ALA A 93 -2.65 -4.98 -16.70
N ILE A 94 -1.35 -4.66 -16.68
CA ILE A 94 -0.37 -5.21 -17.63
C ILE A 94 -0.42 -6.75 -17.60
N GLY A 95 -0.30 -7.38 -18.78
CA GLY A 95 -0.57 -8.81 -18.95
C GLY A 95 -2.02 -9.14 -19.35
N ASP A 96 -2.83 -8.11 -19.58
CA ASP A 96 -4.25 -8.18 -19.98
C ASP A 96 -5.12 -8.86 -18.91
N PHE A 97 -4.99 -8.40 -17.67
CA PHE A 97 -5.89 -8.78 -16.59
C PHE A 97 -7.01 -7.76 -16.43
N THR A 98 -8.20 -8.22 -16.06
CA THR A 98 -9.29 -7.36 -15.61
C THR A 98 -9.46 -7.55 -14.11
N VAL A 99 -9.36 -6.47 -13.34
CA VAL A 99 -9.28 -6.50 -11.88
C VAL A 99 -10.45 -5.74 -11.27
N ASN A 100 -11.09 -6.36 -10.29
CA ASN A 100 -12.04 -5.74 -9.39
C ASN A 100 -11.51 -5.82 -7.97
N VAL A 101 -11.67 -4.75 -7.19
CA VAL A 101 -11.26 -4.71 -5.79
C VAL A 101 -12.41 -4.17 -4.96
N SER A 102 -12.66 -4.78 -3.81
CA SER A 102 -13.53 -4.24 -2.77
C SER A 102 -12.76 -4.03 -1.49
N TRP A 103 -13.09 -2.99 -0.73
CA TRP A 103 -12.45 -2.70 0.55
C TRP A 103 -13.44 -2.16 1.57
N LYS A 104 -13.12 -2.41 2.84
CA LYS A 104 -13.87 -1.96 4.01
C LYS A 104 -12.89 -1.64 5.13
N ASP A 105 -13.14 -0.55 5.85
CA ASP A 105 -12.25 -0.06 6.91
C ASP A 105 -10.78 0.02 6.43
N LEU A 106 -10.60 0.55 5.21
CA LEU A 106 -9.32 0.71 4.51
C LEU A 106 -8.56 -0.60 4.21
N LYS A 107 -9.25 -1.74 4.28
CA LYS A 107 -8.67 -3.07 4.03
C LYS A 107 -9.37 -3.76 2.88
N ALA A 108 -8.59 -4.34 1.97
CA ALA A 108 -9.12 -5.16 0.89
C ALA A 108 -9.96 -6.30 1.47
N GLN A 109 -11.14 -6.53 0.90
CA GLN A 109 -12.03 -7.63 1.26
C GLN A 109 -11.94 -8.71 0.19
N THR A 110 -12.09 -8.33 -1.08
CA THR A 110 -11.95 -9.24 -2.21
C THR A 110 -11.17 -8.59 -3.35
N VAL A 111 -10.39 -9.41 -4.04
CA VAL A 111 -9.77 -9.06 -5.32
C VAL A 111 -10.19 -10.13 -6.34
N ASP A 112 -10.96 -9.74 -7.35
CA ASP A 112 -11.40 -10.62 -8.43
C ASP A 112 -10.65 -10.27 -9.70
N ILE A 113 -10.00 -11.25 -10.32
CA ILE A 113 -9.13 -11.09 -11.48
C ILE A 113 -9.56 -12.03 -12.59
N ILE A 114 -9.70 -11.52 -13.81
CA ILE A 114 -9.87 -12.32 -15.02
C ILE A 114 -8.55 -12.30 -15.80
N SER A 115 -7.95 -13.46 -16.02
CA SER A 115 -6.75 -13.62 -16.87
C SER A 115 -7.16 -13.76 -18.32
N ASN A 116 -7.07 -12.69 -19.13
CA ASN A 116 -7.59 -12.75 -20.50
C ASN A 116 -6.61 -13.40 -21.50
N GLN A 117 -5.31 -13.45 -21.17
CA GLN A 117 -4.28 -14.06 -22.03
C GLN A 117 -3.49 -15.20 -21.40
N GLY A 118 -3.63 -15.45 -20.09
CA GLY A 118 -2.85 -16.50 -19.41
C GLY A 118 -1.39 -16.10 -19.13
N SER A 119 -1.11 -14.80 -19.06
CA SER A 119 0.19 -14.29 -18.60
C SER A 119 0.47 -14.73 -17.15
N PRO A 120 1.74 -14.82 -16.73
CA PRO A 120 2.08 -15.02 -15.32
C PRO A 120 1.38 -14.00 -14.42
N LEU A 121 0.72 -14.47 -13.36
CA LEU A 121 -0.08 -13.63 -12.48
C LEU A 121 0.60 -13.51 -11.12
N TYR A 122 1.08 -12.30 -10.82
CA TYR A 122 1.59 -11.91 -9.52
C TYR A 122 0.71 -10.84 -8.92
N VAL A 123 0.36 -11.00 -7.64
CA VAL A 123 -0.48 -10.02 -6.92
C VAL A 123 0.19 -9.69 -5.60
N SER A 124 0.31 -8.40 -5.27
CA SER A 124 0.85 -7.94 -4.00
C SER A 124 -0.18 -7.15 -3.19
N TYR A 125 -0.24 -7.47 -1.91
CA TYR A 125 -1.03 -6.76 -0.91
C TYR A 125 -0.45 -7.06 0.49
N PRO A 126 -0.49 -6.14 1.46
CA PRO A 126 0.00 -6.42 2.81
C PRO A 126 -0.65 -7.66 3.43
N GLY A 127 0.17 -8.67 3.77
CA GLY A 127 -0.31 -9.92 4.39
C GLY A 127 -0.94 -10.92 3.42
N ILE A 128 -0.82 -10.71 2.10
CA ILE A 128 -1.47 -11.54 1.07
C ILE A 128 -1.07 -13.02 1.10
N SER A 129 0.06 -13.38 1.71
CA SER A 129 0.46 -14.78 1.91
C SER A 129 -0.51 -15.58 2.77
N THR A 130 -1.36 -14.90 3.56
CA THR A 130 -2.41 -15.51 4.40
C THR A 130 -3.79 -15.50 3.75
N ALA A 131 -3.91 -14.91 2.55
CA ALA A 131 -5.17 -14.85 1.82
C ALA A 131 -5.58 -16.25 1.33
N THR A 132 -6.88 -16.48 1.19
CA THR A 132 -7.38 -17.68 0.51
C THR A 132 -7.59 -17.36 -0.96
N VAL A 133 -6.98 -18.16 -1.85
CA VAL A 133 -7.01 -17.94 -3.29
C VAL A 133 -7.79 -19.04 -3.98
N TYR A 134 -8.72 -18.66 -4.85
CA TYR A 134 -9.52 -19.56 -5.65
C TYR A 134 -9.27 -19.30 -7.14
N VAL A 135 -9.10 -20.36 -7.91
CA VAL A 135 -9.07 -20.33 -9.38
C VAL A 135 -10.23 -21.16 -9.88
N ASN A 136 -11.16 -20.53 -10.61
CA ASN A 136 -12.40 -21.17 -11.08
C ASN A 136 -13.13 -21.91 -9.94
N GLU A 137 -13.33 -21.22 -8.82
CA GLU A 137 -14.02 -21.70 -7.61
C GLU A 137 -13.30 -22.82 -6.84
N LYS A 138 -12.10 -23.22 -7.25
CA LYS A 138 -11.26 -24.19 -6.54
C LYS A 138 -10.14 -23.49 -5.79
N GLU A 139 -10.01 -23.77 -4.50
CA GLU A 139 -8.90 -23.26 -3.69
C GLU A 139 -7.56 -23.78 -4.22
N VAL A 140 -6.58 -22.90 -4.33
CA VAL A 140 -5.23 -23.21 -4.80
C VAL A 140 -4.18 -22.74 -3.80
N LYS A 141 -3.07 -23.48 -3.74
CA LYS A 141 -1.88 -22.99 -3.02
C LYS A 141 -1.14 -21.97 -3.88
N THR A 142 -0.59 -20.97 -3.23
CA THR A 142 0.22 -19.92 -3.85
C THR A 142 1.60 -19.88 -3.24
N GLU A 143 2.58 -19.45 -4.03
CA GLU A 143 3.95 -19.21 -3.54
C GLU A 143 4.10 -17.72 -3.25
N SER A 144 4.51 -17.37 -2.02
CA SER A 144 4.78 -15.99 -1.63
C SER A 144 6.25 -15.66 -1.74
N ASN A 145 6.58 -14.40 -2.02
CA ASN A 145 7.95 -13.87 -1.98
C ASN A 145 8.12 -12.80 -0.89
N ASP A 146 9.34 -12.30 -0.73
CA ASP A 146 9.72 -11.32 0.29
C ASP A 146 9.05 -9.95 0.12
N TRP A 147 8.43 -9.67 -1.03
CA TRP A 147 7.77 -8.39 -1.34
C TRP A 147 6.27 -8.37 -1.03
N ASN A 148 5.78 -9.28 -0.19
CA ASN A 148 4.33 -9.48 0.04
C ASN A 148 3.56 -9.68 -1.27
N ALA A 149 4.14 -10.44 -2.20
CA ALA A 149 3.46 -10.85 -3.42
C ALA A 149 3.28 -12.37 -3.45
N ILE A 150 2.21 -12.81 -4.11
CA ILE A 150 1.91 -14.22 -4.38
C ILE A 150 1.89 -14.48 -5.88
N SER A 151 2.47 -15.61 -6.28
CA SER A 151 2.34 -16.18 -7.62
C SER A 151 1.10 -17.07 -7.69
N ILE A 152 0.26 -16.85 -8.70
CA ILE A 152 -0.99 -17.60 -8.90
C ILE A 152 -0.91 -18.32 -10.24
N PRO A 153 -1.06 -19.66 -10.29
CA PRO A 153 -1.06 -20.42 -11.53
C PRO A 153 -2.37 -20.20 -12.29
N ALA A 154 -2.48 -19.12 -13.05
CA ALA A 154 -3.64 -18.76 -13.85
C ALA A 154 -3.41 -18.98 -15.35
N LYS A 155 -4.41 -19.51 -16.04
CA LYS A 155 -4.46 -19.70 -17.49
C LYS A 155 -5.42 -18.69 -18.12
N LYS A 156 -5.37 -18.62 -19.46
CA LYS A 156 -6.31 -17.82 -20.24
C LYS A 156 -7.76 -18.22 -19.93
N GLY A 157 -8.58 -17.23 -19.60
CA GLY A 157 -9.98 -17.37 -19.23
C GLY A 157 -10.23 -17.62 -17.74
N ASP A 158 -9.18 -17.88 -16.96
CA ASP A 158 -9.35 -18.18 -15.54
C ASP A 158 -9.88 -16.98 -14.76
N LYS A 159 -10.82 -17.29 -13.86
CA LYS A 159 -11.34 -16.35 -12.86
C LYS A 159 -10.66 -16.65 -11.54
N VAL A 160 -9.84 -15.71 -11.08
CA VAL A 160 -9.15 -15.77 -9.81
C VAL A 160 -9.89 -14.90 -8.81
N LYS A 161 -10.12 -15.43 -7.61
CA LYS A 161 -10.67 -14.69 -6.47
C LYS A 161 -9.71 -14.81 -5.30
N ILE A 162 -9.30 -13.67 -4.76
CA ILE A 162 -8.49 -13.59 -3.54
C ILE A 162 -9.40 -13.06 -2.44
N ASP A 163 -9.64 -13.90 -1.44
CA ASP A 163 -10.36 -13.53 -0.23
C ASP A 163 -9.38 -12.94 0.78
N CYS A 164 -9.46 -11.62 0.92
CA CYS A 164 -8.63 -10.83 1.81
C CYS A 164 -9.29 -10.61 3.19
N SER A 165 -10.54 -11.04 3.39
CA SER A 165 -11.29 -10.79 4.63
C SER A 165 -10.66 -11.43 5.87
N LYS A 166 -9.93 -12.53 5.66
CA LYS A 166 -9.18 -13.25 6.69
C LYS A 166 -7.71 -12.87 6.74
N ILE A 167 -7.24 -11.97 5.86
CA ILE A 167 -5.91 -11.39 5.99
C ILE A 167 -5.92 -10.60 7.28
N SER A 168 -5.35 -11.22 8.29
CA SER A 168 -5.06 -10.53 9.52
C SER A 168 -3.93 -9.55 9.20
N THR A 169 -4.28 -8.29 9.01
CA THR A 169 -3.29 -7.21 9.10
C THR A 169 -2.76 -7.08 10.53
N GLN A 170 -3.35 -7.81 11.50
CA GLN A 170 -2.67 -8.08 12.76
C GLN A 170 -1.60 -9.11 12.47
N ILE A 171 -0.36 -8.74 12.74
CA ILE A 171 0.66 -9.71 13.10
C ILE A 171 0.02 -10.60 14.18
N ASN A 172 -0.27 -11.86 13.86
CA ASN A 172 -0.31 -12.87 14.90
C ASN A 172 1.02 -12.71 15.61
N GLN A 173 0.97 -12.34 16.89
CA GLN A 173 2.14 -12.27 17.76
C GLN A 173 3.17 -13.30 17.27
N THR A 174 4.33 -12.83 16.81
CA THR A 174 5.51 -13.69 16.80
C THR A 174 5.53 -14.34 18.16
N VAL A 175 5.45 -15.67 18.15
CA VAL A 175 5.49 -16.54 19.33
C VAL A 175 6.32 -15.86 20.41
N ASP A 176 5.67 -15.59 21.54
CA ASP A 176 6.20 -14.87 22.69
C ASP A 176 7.33 -15.71 23.31
N ASN A 177 8.51 -15.62 22.69
CA ASN A 177 9.73 -16.28 23.13
C ASN A 177 10.93 -15.32 22.95
N SER A 178 10.70 -14.02 23.17
CA SER A 178 11.72 -12.98 23.06
C SER A 178 11.75 -12.12 24.33
N ASP A 179 12.95 -11.89 24.86
CA ASP A 179 13.23 -11.21 26.14
C ASP A 179 12.86 -9.71 26.20
N PHE A 180 12.18 -9.13 25.20
CA PHE A 180 11.88 -7.70 25.18
C PHE A 180 10.53 -7.32 24.58
N SER A 181 9.99 -6.18 25.03
CA SER A 181 8.76 -5.55 24.54
C SER A 181 9.01 -4.10 24.11
N LEU A 182 8.07 -3.54 23.34
CA LEU A 182 8.13 -2.17 22.82
C LEU A 182 6.95 -1.36 23.37
N ASP A 183 7.22 -0.19 23.95
CA ASP A 183 6.23 0.79 24.39
C ASP A 183 6.36 2.06 23.54
N VAL A 184 5.27 2.57 22.99
CA VAL A 184 5.29 3.71 22.06
C VAL A 184 4.37 4.82 22.54
N ARG A 185 4.92 6.01 22.74
CA ARG A 185 4.19 7.22 23.13
C ARG A 185 4.73 8.43 22.38
N ASN A 186 3.86 9.19 21.69
CA ASN A 186 4.26 10.41 20.97
C ASN A 186 5.48 10.22 20.05
N ASN A 187 5.45 9.19 19.21
CA ASN A 187 6.55 8.76 18.32
C ASN A 187 7.87 8.39 19.03
N THR A 188 7.82 8.25 20.35
CA THR A 188 8.95 7.80 21.16
C THR A 188 8.77 6.32 21.45
N VAL A 189 9.72 5.52 21.00
CA VAL A 189 9.75 4.07 21.21
C VAL A 189 10.69 3.77 22.38
N THR A 190 10.22 2.97 23.33
CA THR A 190 10.99 2.47 24.47
C THR A 190 11.06 0.96 24.43
N VAL A 191 12.26 0.42 24.37
CA VAL A 191 12.55 -1.01 24.51
C VAL A 191 12.58 -1.37 25.99
N LYS A 192 11.80 -2.37 26.41
CA LYS A 192 11.71 -2.88 27.79
C LYS A 192 12.02 -4.38 27.82
N GLY A 193 12.48 -4.89 28.96
CA GLY A 193 12.69 -6.34 29.17
C GLY A 193 14.13 -6.82 28.92
N CYS A 194 14.96 -6.08 28.17
CA CYS A 194 16.35 -6.43 27.91
C CYS A 194 17.33 -5.27 28.16
N ASN A 195 18.60 -5.61 28.41
CA ASN A 195 19.69 -4.64 28.50
C ASN A 195 20.20 -4.31 27.09
N VAL A 196 19.69 -3.24 26.51
CA VAL A 196 20.04 -2.78 25.16
C VAL A 196 21.53 -2.45 25.05
N HIS A 197 22.19 -3.06 24.05
CA HIS A 197 23.51 -2.65 23.56
C HIS A 197 23.38 -1.79 22.29
N GLN A 198 22.53 -2.22 21.34
CA GLN A 198 22.26 -1.50 20.11
C GLN A 198 20.81 -1.72 19.67
N VAL A 199 20.23 -0.70 19.05
CA VAL A 199 18.97 -0.75 18.32
C VAL A 199 19.21 -0.23 16.92
N VAL A 200 18.74 -0.98 15.92
CA VAL A 200 18.69 -0.56 14.53
C VAL A 200 17.23 -0.58 14.08
N VAL A 201 16.78 0.52 13.49
CA VAL A 201 15.43 0.65 12.94
C VAL A 201 15.53 0.65 11.42
N TYR A 202 14.72 -0.18 10.79
CA TYR A 202 14.58 -0.25 9.35
C TYR A 202 13.17 0.18 8.91
N ASP A 203 13.06 0.69 7.68
CA ASP A 203 11.78 0.72 6.98
C ASP A 203 11.40 -0.69 6.48
N VAL A 204 10.26 -0.79 5.80
CA VAL A 204 9.79 -2.04 5.19
C VAL A 204 10.62 -2.49 4.00
N GLU A 205 11.45 -1.61 3.43
CA GLU A 205 12.34 -1.87 2.30
C GLU A 205 13.74 -2.32 2.76
N GLY A 206 14.01 -2.30 4.08
CA GLY A 206 15.27 -2.72 4.69
C GLY A 206 16.31 -1.61 4.81
N HIS A 207 15.97 -0.35 4.52
CA HIS A 207 16.88 0.77 4.75
C HIS A 207 16.98 1.10 6.23
N ILE A 208 18.20 1.37 6.70
CA ILE A 208 18.43 1.80 8.08
C ILE A 208 17.95 3.25 8.26
N LEU A 209 16.91 3.44 9.06
CA LEU A 209 16.38 4.75 9.42
C LEU A 209 17.05 5.34 10.67
N LEU A 210 17.46 4.47 11.60
CA LEU A 210 18.07 4.88 12.86
C LEU A 210 18.99 3.78 13.39
N THR A 211 20.13 4.18 13.96
CA THR A 211 20.94 3.32 14.82
C THR A 211 21.21 4.06 16.13
N THR A 212 20.97 3.41 17.27
CA THR A 212 21.15 4.01 18.60
C THR A 212 21.57 2.96 19.63
N GLN A 213 22.28 3.38 20.67
CA GLN A 213 22.56 2.54 21.85
C GLN A 213 21.58 2.81 22.99
N LYS A 214 20.67 3.78 22.83
CA LYS A 214 19.69 4.15 23.84
C LYS A 214 18.46 3.25 23.74
N PRO A 215 17.91 2.76 24.86
CA PRO A 215 16.68 1.97 24.88
C PRO A 215 15.43 2.82 24.56
N CYS A 216 15.53 4.15 24.61
CA CYS A 216 14.47 5.08 24.28
C CYS A 216 14.92 6.01 23.17
N PHE A 217 14.14 6.10 22.10
CA PHE A 217 14.45 6.89 20.91
C PHE A 217 13.19 7.37 20.21
N LYS A 218 13.32 8.45 19.43
CA LYS A 218 12.21 9.04 18.69
C LYS A 218 12.29 8.65 17.23
N LEU A 219 11.20 8.10 16.69
CA LEU A 219 11.04 7.90 15.25
C LEU A 219 10.64 9.24 14.64
N LYS A 220 11.39 9.67 13.62
CA LYS A 220 10.98 10.80 12.78
C LYS A 220 9.84 10.32 11.89
N ASN A 221 8.83 11.16 11.64
CA ASN A 221 7.75 10.86 10.70
C ASN A 221 8.37 10.63 9.32
N HIS A 222 8.67 9.37 9.02
CA HIS A 222 8.94 8.90 7.68
C HIS A 222 7.67 8.22 7.19
N ALA A 223 7.41 8.29 5.89
CA ALA A 223 6.16 7.94 5.20
C ALA A 223 5.69 6.47 5.36
N SER A 224 6.29 5.70 6.26
CA SER A 224 5.98 4.30 6.49
C SER A 224 5.23 4.12 7.82
N PRO A 225 4.04 3.48 7.82
CA PRO A 225 3.31 3.14 9.04
C PRO A 225 3.94 1.94 9.78
N MET A 226 5.03 1.38 9.25
CA MET A 226 5.64 0.15 9.71
C MET A 226 7.16 0.26 9.73
N TYR A 227 7.75 -0.25 10.81
CA TYR A 227 9.18 -0.26 11.09
C TYR A 227 9.61 -1.65 11.56
N LEU A 228 10.84 -2.06 11.24
CA LEU A 228 11.47 -3.22 11.87
C LEU A 228 12.51 -2.72 12.88
N ILE A 229 12.39 -3.15 14.13
CA ILE A 229 13.27 -2.75 15.23
C ILE A 229 14.08 -3.96 15.65
N GLN A 230 15.36 -3.96 15.26
CA GLN A 230 16.34 -4.96 15.68
C GLN A 230 17.05 -4.48 16.94
N VAL A 231 17.02 -5.29 17.99
CA VAL A 231 17.68 -5.03 19.27
C VAL A 231 18.76 -6.07 19.49
N THR A 232 19.98 -5.58 19.73
CA THR A 232 21.11 -6.37 20.22
C THR A 232 21.24 -6.11 21.71
N ASP A 233 21.16 -7.14 22.53
CA ASP A 233 21.37 -7.03 23.98
C ASP A 233 22.88 -7.05 24.34
N LYS A 234 23.22 -6.74 25.58
CA LYS A 234 24.62 -6.79 26.07
C LYS A 234 25.22 -8.19 26.15
N LYS A 235 24.41 -9.25 26.01
CA LYS A 235 24.87 -10.64 25.93
C LYS A 235 25.16 -11.05 24.48
N GLY A 236 24.87 -10.18 23.51
CA GLY A 236 25.07 -10.42 22.08
C GLY A 236 23.87 -11.06 21.38
N ASN A 237 22.73 -11.24 22.07
CA ASN A 237 21.53 -11.76 21.45
C ASN A 237 20.88 -10.70 20.57
N VAL A 238 20.57 -11.07 19.34
CA VAL A 238 19.94 -10.19 18.35
C VAL A 238 18.51 -10.65 18.13
N ASN A 239 17.55 -9.75 18.34
CA ASN A 239 16.13 -10.03 18.18
C ASN A 239 15.44 -8.86 17.45
N THR A 240 14.55 -9.17 16.49
CA THR A 240 13.86 -8.16 15.68
C THR A 240 12.36 -8.19 15.94
N ARG A 241 11.76 -7.01 16.13
CA ARG A 241 10.31 -6.82 16.26
C ARG A 241 9.77 -5.84 15.24
N LYS A 242 8.62 -6.18 14.66
CA LYS A 242 7.85 -5.26 13.83
C LYS A 242 7.07 -4.27 14.72
N LEU A 243 7.19 -2.99 14.41
CA LEU A 243 6.42 -1.91 15.01
C LEU A 243 5.52 -1.30 13.93
N VAL A 244 4.22 -1.25 14.19
CA VAL A 244 3.25 -0.54 13.36
C VAL A 244 2.77 0.67 14.15
N LEU A 245 2.94 1.88 13.59
CA LEU A 245 2.39 3.10 14.19
C LEU A 245 0.95 3.27 13.71
N SER A 246 0.03 3.49 14.65
CA SER A 246 -1.38 3.81 14.42
C SER A 246 -1.59 5.30 14.24
#